data_AF-A0A7W7VIS8-F1
#
_entry.id   AF-A0A7W7VIS8-F1
#
_cell.length_a   1.000
_cell.length_b   1.000
_cell.length_c   1.000
_cell.angle_alpha   90.00
_cell.angle_beta   90.00
_cell.angle_gamma   90.00
#
_symmetry.space_group_name_H-M   'P 1'
#
loop_
_entity.id
_entity.type
_entity.pdbx_description
1 polymer ?
#
loop_
_entity_poly.entity_id
_entity_poly.type
_entity_poly.pdbx_seq_one_letter_code
_entity_poly.pdbx_strand_id
1 'polypeptide(L)'
;MTDGPVLYAEPGSTRWPLLWGPAFAGIGAGVEALSGPVHTVAWLIVGIGLFGIFALWTNVRRKVYRVELTPAELRQGRETLPVKDIQQVTDVGAAPGAKILGGGWSVPRKTYEVPLRLDDGSTVLAWARDDDALKAALARLVGEVEED
;
A
#
# COMPACT_ATOMS: atom_id res chain seq x y z
N MET A 1 15.85 11.64 -0.37
CA MET A 1 15.58 12.84 -1.19
C MET A 1 14.60 12.37 -2.24
N THR A 2 13.37 12.88 -2.23
CA THR A 2 12.38 12.59 -3.27
C THR A 2 12.75 13.45 -4.48
N ASP A 3 13.26 12.83 -5.54
CA ASP A 3 13.68 13.47 -6.79
C ASP A 3 12.46 13.88 -7.66
N GLY A 4 11.50 14.59 -7.07
CA GLY A 4 10.34 15.18 -7.76
C GLY A 4 9.00 15.09 -7.01
N PRO A 5 7.93 15.68 -7.58
CA PRO A 5 6.58 15.59 -7.04
C PRO A 5 6.05 14.15 -7.09
N VAL A 6 5.19 13.78 -6.14
CA VAL A 6 4.51 12.48 -6.15
C VAL A 6 3.44 12.50 -7.23
N LEU A 7 3.58 11.61 -8.22
CA LEU A 7 2.67 11.49 -9.38
C LEU A 7 1.55 10.50 -9.12
N TYR A 8 1.82 9.47 -8.30
CA TYR A 8 0.85 8.48 -7.88
C TYR A 8 1.22 7.94 -6.50
N ALA A 9 0.23 7.73 -5.63
CA ALA A 9 0.48 7.17 -4.31
C ALA A 9 -0.69 6.38 -3.74
N GLU A 10 -0.38 5.20 -3.23
CA GLU A 10 -1.28 4.38 -2.43
C GLU A 10 -0.69 4.18 -1.04
N PRO A 11 -1.36 4.64 0.04
CA PRO A 11 -0.81 4.56 1.39
C PRO A 11 -0.84 3.15 2.01
N GLY A 12 -1.38 2.14 1.32
CA GLY A 12 -1.49 0.74 1.77
C GLY A 12 -2.54 0.44 2.85
N SER A 13 -2.82 1.38 3.74
CA SER A 13 -3.95 1.28 4.70
C SER A 13 -4.42 2.66 5.15
N THR A 14 -5.71 2.81 5.45
CA THR A 14 -6.24 4.02 6.10
C THR A 14 -5.89 4.03 7.60
N ARG A 15 -6.01 5.18 8.27
CA ARG A 15 -5.80 5.28 9.74
C ARG A 15 -7.07 4.93 10.53
N TRP A 16 -8.19 4.72 9.85
CA TRP A 16 -9.49 4.46 10.47
C TRP A 16 -9.52 3.25 11.42
N PRO A 17 -8.79 2.15 11.17
CA PRO A 17 -8.72 1.01 12.11
C PRO A 17 -8.21 1.38 13.51
N LEU A 18 -7.47 2.48 13.68
CA LEU A 18 -7.02 2.95 14.99
C LEU A 18 -8.18 3.27 15.93
N LEU A 19 -9.34 3.65 15.39
CA LEU A 19 -10.50 4.03 16.19
C LEU A 19 -11.21 2.85 16.83
N TRP A 20 -10.93 1.61 16.40
CA TRP A 20 -11.65 0.42 16.88
C TRP A 20 -11.44 0.18 18.37
N GLY A 21 -10.22 0.39 18.88
CA GLY A 21 -9.94 0.23 20.31
C GLY A 21 -10.72 1.22 21.19
N PRO A 22 -10.58 2.54 20.96
CA PRO A 22 -11.35 3.55 21.69
C PRO A 22 -12.87 3.40 21.51
N ALA A 23 -13.34 3.08 20.30
CA ALA A 23 -14.76 2.91 20.04
C ALA A 23 -15.33 1.70 20.78
N PHE A 24 -14.65 0.55 20.74
CA PHE A 24 -15.07 -0.65 21.46
C PHE A 24 -15.12 -0.41 22.97
N ALA A 25 -14.07 0.21 23.52
CA ALA A 25 -14.01 0.53 24.94
C ALA A 25 -15.11 1.52 25.36
N GLY A 26 -15.38 2.55 24.55
CA GLY A 26 -16.43 3.52 24.81
C GLY A 26 -17.83 2.91 24.76
N ILE A 27 -18.12 2.06 23.77
CA ILE A 27 -19.40 1.34 23.67
C ILE A 27 -19.57 0.41 24.86
N GLY A 28 -18.54 -0.36 25.21
CA GLY A 28 -18.56 -1.29 26.33
C GLY A 28 -18.80 -0.60 27.68
N ALA A 29 -18.07 0.47 27.96
CA ALA A 29 -18.26 1.30 29.15
C ALA A 29 -19.67 1.92 29.20
N GLY A 30 -20.18 2.37 28.06
CA GLY A 30 -21.55 2.91 27.94
C GLY A 30 -22.62 1.88 28.26
N VAL A 31 -22.47 0.64 27.77
CA VAL A 31 -23.38 -0.47 28.09
C VAL A 31 -23.29 -0.85 29.56
N GLU A 32 -22.08 -0.92 30.12
CA GLU A 32 -21.87 -1.24 31.53
C GLU A 32 -22.51 -0.21 32.46
N ALA A 33 -22.44 1.08 32.10
CA ALA A 33 -23.07 2.17 32.85
C ALA A 33 -24.60 2.00 33.00
N LEU A 34 -25.25 1.25 32.10
CA LEU A 34 -26.68 0.94 32.20
C LEU A 34 -26.99 -0.13 33.26
N SER A 35 -25.98 -0.91 33.66
CA SER A 35 -26.13 -2.05 34.59
C SER A 35 -25.57 -1.77 35.98
N GLY A 36 -24.75 -0.74 36.16
CA GLY A 36 -24.16 -0.39 37.45
C GLY A 36 -22.83 0.39 37.36
N PRO A 37 -21.96 0.27 38.38
CA PRO A 37 -20.65 0.92 38.39
C PRO A 37 -19.77 0.52 37.20
N VAL A 38 -19.16 1.51 36.56
CA VAL A 38 -18.30 1.31 35.38
C VAL A 38 -16.88 0.94 35.80
N HIS A 39 -16.33 -0.12 35.21
CA HIS A 39 -14.94 -0.53 35.40
C HIS A 39 -14.01 0.28 34.50
N THR A 40 -13.89 1.59 34.77
CA THR A 40 -13.18 2.55 33.92
C THR A 40 -11.75 2.10 33.59
N VAL A 41 -11.00 1.61 34.59
CA VAL A 41 -9.61 1.16 34.39
C VAL A 41 -9.54 -0.04 33.44
N ALA A 42 -10.46 -0.99 33.56
CA ALA A 42 -10.51 -2.16 32.67
C ALA A 42 -10.79 -1.74 31.22
N TRP A 43 -11.77 -0.85 31.00
CA TRP A 43 -12.07 -0.34 29.66
C TRP A 43 -10.93 0.48 29.05
N LEU A 44 -10.20 1.27 29.85
CA LEU A 44 -9.01 1.96 29.38
C LEU A 44 -7.92 0.99 28.93
N ILE A 45 -7.65 -0.06 29.70
CA ILE A 45 -6.66 -1.09 29.34
C ILE A 45 -7.08 -1.78 28.04
N VAL A 46 -8.35 -2.18 27.91
CA VAL A 46 -8.89 -2.81 26.70
C VAL A 46 -8.76 -1.87 25.50
N GLY A 47 -9.16 -0.61 25.65
CA GLY A 47 -9.12 0.39 24.58
C GLY A 47 -7.69 0.67 24.10
N ILE A 48 -6.75 0.84 25.02
CA ILE A 48 -5.33 1.05 24.71
C ILE A 48 -4.72 -0.21 24.08
N GLY A 49 -5.02 -1.40 24.61
CA GLY A 49 -4.53 -2.66 24.08
C GLY A 49 -4.96 -2.89 22.63
N LEU A 50 -6.26 -2.74 22.35
CA LEU A 50 -6.80 -2.85 20.99
C LEU A 50 -6.25 -1.76 20.07
N PHE A 51 -6.16 -0.51 20.54
CA PHE A 51 -5.52 0.57 19.77
C PHE A 51 -4.09 0.19 19.37
N GLY A 52 -3.29 -0.31 20.30
CA GLY A 52 -1.90 -0.72 20.05
C GLY A 52 -1.79 -1.80 18.97
N ILE A 53 -2.67 -2.81 19.00
CA ILE A 53 -2.72 -3.87 18.00
C ILE A 53 -3.04 -3.30 16.61
N PHE A 54 -4.08 -2.47 16.49
CA PHE A 54 -4.45 -1.85 15.21
C PHE A 54 -3.41 -0.83 14.73
N ALA A 55 -2.72 -0.16 15.65
CA ALA A 55 -1.62 0.73 15.32
C ALA A 55 -0.44 -0.04 14.72
N LEU A 56 -0.02 -1.14 15.34
CA LEU A 56 1.03 -2.00 14.80
C LEU A 56 0.64 -2.54 13.42
N TRP A 57 -0.57 -3.09 13.30
CA TRP A 57 -1.09 -3.63 12.04
C TRP A 57 -1.14 -2.59 10.92
N THR A 58 -1.67 -1.40 11.21
CA THR A 58 -1.79 -0.30 10.23
C THR A 58 -0.42 0.18 9.80
N ASN A 59 0.54 0.31 10.72
CA ASN A 59 1.91 0.70 10.40
C ASN A 59 2.60 -0.32 9.48
N VAL A 60 2.47 -1.61 9.79
CA VAL A 60 3.02 -2.69 8.95
C VAL A 60 2.42 -2.61 7.54
N ARG A 61 1.09 -2.50 7.42
CA ARG A 61 0.44 -2.38 6.12
C ARG A 61 0.88 -1.14 5.34
N ARG A 62 1.00 0.00 5.99
CA ARG A 62 1.46 1.26 5.37
C ARG A 62 2.93 1.22 4.93
N LYS A 63 3.70 0.26 5.44
CA LYS A 63 5.11 0.06 5.09
C LYS A 63 5.26 -0.98 3.97
N VAL A 64 4.46 -2.04 3.99
CA VAL A 64 4.59 -3.16 3.05
C VAL A 64 3.71 -2.97 1.80
N TYR A 65 2.53 -2.37 1.94
CA TYR A 65 1.58 -2.16 0.84
C TYR A 65 1.57 -0.71 0.31
N ARG A 66 2.67 0.02 0.50
CA ARG A 66 2.79 1.37 -0.06
C ARG A 66 3.17 1.28 -1.52
N VAL A 67 2.50 2.04 -2.37
CA VAL A 67 2.94 2.35 -3.72
C VAL A 67 3.17 3.85 -3.81
N GLU A 68 4.30 4.27 -4.35
CA GLU A 68 4.60 5.69 -4.53
C GLU A 68 5.43 5.84 -5.81
N LEU A 69 4.93 6.63 -6.76
CA LEU A 69 5.62 6.94 -8.00
C LEU A 69 6.03 8.40 -7.99
N THR A 70 7.29 8.63 -8.30
CA THR A 70 7.88 9.93 -8.56
C THR A 70 8.52 9.91 -9.96
N PRO A 71 8.95 11.05 -10.52
CA PRO A 71 9.67 11.06 -11.79
C PRO A 71 10.95 10.20 -11.79
N ALA A 72 11.56 9.98 -10.63
CA ALA A 72 12.83 9.27 -10.52
C ALA A 72 12.71 7.80 -10.15
N GLU A 73 11.73 7.44 -9.30
CA GLU A 73 11.58 6.10 -8.77
C GLU A 73 10.13 5.68 -8.57
N LEU A 74 9.87 4.39 -8.79
CA LEU A 74 8.69 3.64 -8.37
C LEU A 74 9.03 2.86 -7.10
N ARG A 75 8.38 3.22 -6.00
CA ARG A 75 8.51 2.53 -4.72
C ARG A 75 7.33 1.59 -4.48
N GLN A 76 7.63 0.34 -4.16
CA GLN A 76 6.66 -0.67 -3.77
C GLN A 76 7.06 -1.39 -2.49
N GLY A 77 6.29 -1.12 -1.44
CA GLY A 77 6.57 -1.54 -0.08
C GLY A 77 7.95 -1.06 0.39
N ARG A 78 8.89 -2.00 0.41
CA ARG A 78 10.28 -1.79 0.86
C ARG A 78 11.29 -1.73 -0.28
N GLU A 79 10.85 -1.93 -1.51
CA GLU A 79 11.69 -1.92 -2.72
C GLU A 79 11.44 -0.64 -3.51
N THR A 80 12.50 -0.16 -4.17
CA THR A 80 12.50 1.02 -5.04
C THR A 80 13.13 0.64 -6.36
N LEU A 81 12.43 0.95 -7.45
CA LEU A 81 12.88 0.74 -8.82
C LEU A 81 13.05 2.10 -9.49
N PRO A 82 14.24 2.46 -9.99
CA PRO A 82 14.44 3.68 -10.76
C PRO A 82 13.57 3.68 -12.02
N VAL A 83 12.89 4.80 -12.31
CA VAL A 83 12.03 4.94 -13.49
C VAL A 83 12.84 4.84 -14.78
N LYS A 84 14.08 5.34 -14.76
CA LYS A 84 15.00 5.27 -15.90
C LYS A 84 15.35 3.83 -16.33
N ASP A 85 15.21 2.86 -15.42
CA ASP A 85 15.49 1.45 -15.68
C ASP A 85 14.25 0.76 -16.31
N ILE A 86 13.10 1.43 -16.35
CA ILE A 86 11.85 0.92 -16.95
C ILE A 86 11.86 1.26 -18.44
N GLN A 87 11.84 0.22 -19.26
CA GLN A 87 11.80 0.33 -20.71
C GLN A 87 10.37 0.29 -21.26
N GLN A 88 9.51 -0.57 -20.71
CA GLN A 88 8.17 -0.78 -21.24
C GLN A 88 7.13 -0.98 -20.13
N VAL A 89 5.94 -0.40 -20.29
CA VAL A 89 4.83 -0.49 -19.33
C VAL A 89 3.61 -1.17 -19.96
N THR A 90 3.28 -0.83 -21.21
CA THR A 90 2.14 -1.42 -21.94
C THR A 90 2.55 -2.66 -22.72
N ASP A 91 1.59 -3.56 -22.95
CA ASP A 91 1.77 -4.83 -23.68
C ASP A 91 2.91 -5.74 -23.15
N VAL A 92 3.29 -5.55 -21.90
CA VAL A 92 4.21 -6.43 -21.18
C VAL A 92 3.39 -7.59 -20.60
N GLY A 93 3.57 -8.78 -21.14
CA GLY A 93 2.98 -9.99 -20.56
C GLY A 93 3.58 -10.32 -19.19
N ALA A 94 2.76 -10.85 -18.28
CA ALA A 94 3.25 -11.37 -17.00
C ALA A 94 4.09 -12.65 -17.24
N ALA A 95 5.42 -12.51 -17.27
CA ALA A 95 6.31 -13.63 -17.47
C ALA A 95 6.23 -14.62 -16.28
N PRO A 96 6.15 -15.94 -16.53
CA PRO A 96 6.16 -16.93 -15.44
C PRO A 96 7.42 -16.78 -14.56
N GLY A 97 7.22 -16.62 -13.25
CA GLY A 97 8.32 -16.43 -12.32
C GLY A 97 8.93 -15.02 -12.30
N ALA A 98 8.29 -14.02 -12.94
CA ALA A 98 8.69 -12.62 -12.84
C ALA A 98 8.81 -12.20 -11.36
N LYS A 99 9.87 -11.47 -11.05
CA LYS A 99 10.11 -10.97 -9.70
C LYS A 99 9.03 -9.96 -9.32
N ILE A 100 8.36 -10.19 -8.20
CA ILE A 100 7.34 -9.29 -7.69
C ILE A 100 8.01 -8.19 -6.86
N LEU A 101 7.77 -6.94 -7.24
CA LEU A 101 8.34 -5.79 -6.55
C LEU A 101 7.80 -5.71 -5.11
N GLY A 102 8.70 -5.40 -4.18
CA GLY A 102 8.41 -5.38 -2.73
C GLY A 102 8.71 -6.71 -2.02
N GLY A 103 9.20 -7.72 -2.74
CA GLY A 103 9.75 -8.96 -2.17
C GLY A 103 8.72 -10.01 -1.74
N GLY A 104 7.49 -9.95 -2.28
CA GLY A 104 6.46 -10.96 -2.06
C GLY A 104 6.59 -12.17 -3.00
N TRP A 105 5.98 -13.29 -2.61
CA TRP A 105 5.83 -14.48 -3.47
C TRP A 105 4.65 -14.37 -4.43
N SER A 106 3.68 -13.53 -4.10
CA SER A 106 2.51 -13.22 -4.92
C SER A 106 2.15 -11.74 -4.78
N VAL A 107 1.41 -11.24 -5.76
CA VAL A 107 0.88 -9.88 -5.75
C VAL A 107 -0.07 -9.71 -4.54
N PRO A 108 -0.02 -8.58 -3.82
CA PRO A 108 -0.90 -8.34 -2.70
C PRO A 108 -2.38 -8.59 -3.01
N ARG A 109 -3.12 -9.05 -2.00
CA ARG A 109 -4.57 -9.23 -2.17
C ARG A 109 -5.24 -7.88 -2.44
N LYS A 110 -6.19 -7.87 -3.40
CA LYS A 110 -6.96 -6.69 -3.82
C LYS A 110 -6.12 -5.62 -4.54
N THR A 111 -4.99 -6.01 -5.10
CA THR A 111 -4.24 -5.24 -6.09
C THR A 111 -4.17 -6.03 -7.39
N TYR A 112 -3.89 -5.35 -8.49
CA TYR A 112 -3.73 -5.90 -9.82
C TYR A 112 -2.26 -5.87 -10.23
N GLU A 113 -1.91 -6.74 -11.16
CA GLU A 113 -0.54 -6.88 -11.65
C GLU A 113 -0.23 -5.82 -12.71
N VAL A 114 0.95 -5.23 -12.63
CA VAL A 114 1.49 -4.29 -13.60
C VAL A 114 2.84 -4.83 -14.06
N PRO A 115 2.89 -5.66 -15.11
CA PRO A 115 4.14 -6.15 -15.63
C PRO A 115 4.95 -4.99 -16.22
N LEU A 116 6.24 -4.93 -15.90
CA LEU A 116 7.16 -3.91 -16.40
C LEU A 116 8.37 -4.60 -17.03
N ARG A 117 8.77 -4.17 -18.22
CA ARG A 117 10.03 -4.57 -18.84
C ARG A 117 11.11 -3.57 -18.46
N LEU A 118 12.23 -4.08 -17.98
CA LEU A 118 13.40 -3.27 -17.65
C LEU A 118 14.34 -3.13 -18.85
N ASP A 119 15.24 -2.16 -18.78
CA ASP A 119 16.26 -1.89 -19.80
C ASP A 119 17.24 -3.05 -20.03
N ASP A 120 17.46 -3.88 -19.01
CA ASP A 120 18.23 -5.13 -19.08
C ASP A 120 17.47 -6.29 -19.75
N GLY A 121 16.23 -6.05 -20.19
CA GLY A 121 15.35 -7.03 -20.84
C GLY A 121 14.60 -7.96 -19.88
N SER A 122 14.85 -7.86 -18.57
CA SER A 122 14.10 -8.62 -17.57
C SER A 122 12.67 -8.08 -17.40
N THR A 123 11.78 -8.91 -16.85
CA THR A 123 10.41 -8.52 -16.53
C THR A 123 10.18 -8.63 -15.04
N VAL A 124 9.69 -7.56 -14.45
CA VAL A 124 9.28 -7.49 -13.04
C VAL A 124 7.79 -7.22 -12.94
N LEU A 125 7.19 -7.64 -11.83
CA LEU A 125 5.77 -7.47 -11.58
C LEU A 125 5.58 -6.38 -10.54
N ALA A 126 5.20 -5.19 -11.00
CA ALA A 126 4.64 -4.15 -10.16
C ALA A 126 3.18 -4.47 -9.79
N TRP A 127 2.63 -3.71 -8.85
CA TRP A 127 1.25 -3.84 -8.46
C TRP A 127 0.67 -2.53 -7.92
N ALA A 128 -0.63 -2.39 -8.08
CA ALA A 128 -1.40 -1.25 -7.61
C ALA A 128 -2.87 -1.68 -7.41
N ARG A 129 -3.60 -0.98 -6.54
CA ARG A 129 -5.06 -1.18 -6.46
C ARG A 129 -5.76 -0.53 -7.66
N ASP A 130 -5.24 0.59 -8.13
CA ASP A 130 -5.62 1.24 -9.38
C ASP A 130 -4.47 1.09 -10.39
N ASP A 131 -4.44 -0.03 -11.11
CA ASP A 131 -3.35 -0.36 -12.03
C ASP A 131 -3.38 0.48 -13.30
N ASP A 132 -4.57 0.86 -13.78
CA ASP A 132 -4.72 1.76 -14.93
C ASP A 132 -4.08 3.12 -14.64
N ALA A 133 -4.35 3.72 -13.48
CA ALA A 133 -3.74 4.99 -13.09
C ALA A 133 -2.21 4.87 -12.92
N LEU A 134 -1.71 3.75 -12.39
CA LEU A 134 -0.26 3.52 -12.28
C LEU A 134 0.39 3.36 -13.66
N LYS A 135 -0.19 2.55 -14.55
CA LYS A 135 0.28 2.35 -15.93
C LYS A 135 0.31 3.67 -16.69
N ALA A 136 -0.77 4.44 -16.67
CA ALA A 136 -0.86 5.74 -17.32
C ALA A 136 0.20 6.73 -16.81
N ALA A 137 0.46 6.75 -15.50
CA ALA A 137 1.50 7.60 -14.93
C ALA A 137 2.91 7.16 -15.33
N LEU A 138 3.19 5.85 -15.39
CA LEU A 138 4.47 5.30 -15.83
C LEU A 138 4.70 5.50 -17.33
N ALA A 139 3.71 5.23 -18.18
CA ALA A 139 3.78 5.40 -19.63
C ALA A 139 4.19 6.83 -20.01
N ARG A 140 3.60 7.84 -19.34
CA ARG A 140 3.97 9.26 -19.49
C ARG A 140 5.43 9.57 -19.15
N LEU A 141 6.04 8.84 -18.21
CA LEU A 141 7.44 9.04 -17.82
C LEU A 141 8.40 8.33 -18.77
N VAL A 142 8.02 7.15 -19.26
CA VAL A 142 8.83 6.34 -20.19
C VAL A 142 8.70 6.85 -21.63
N GLY A 143 7.72 7.72 -21.91
CA GLY A 143 7.48 8.27 -23.24
C GLY A 143 6.67 7.34 -24.14
N GLU A 144 5.98 6.37 -23.55
CA GLU A 144 4.99 5.54 -24.25
C GLU A 144 3.73 6.40 -24.43
N VAL A 145 3.49 6.83 -25.67
CA VAL A 145 2.24 7.50 -26.03
C VAL A 145 1.21 6.40 -26.23
N GLU A 146 0.13 6.44 -25.45
CA GLU A 146 -1.09 5.67 -25.70
C GLU A 146 -1.64 6.12 -27.07
N GLU A 147 -1.44 5.32 -28.12
CA GLU A 147 -2.17 5.51 -29.38
C GLU A 147 -3.61 5.01 -29.14
N ASP A 148 -4.55 5.96 -29.08
CA ASP A 148 -6.01 5.76 -28.94
C ASP A 148 -6.61 4.83 -30.02
#